data_AF-A0A2W0CGX8-F1
#
_entry.id   AF-A0A2W0CGX8-F1
#
_cell.length_a   1.000
_cell.length_b   1.000
_cell.length_c   1.000
_cell.angle_alpha   90.00
_cell.angle_beta   90.00
_cell.angle_gamma   90.00
#
_symmetry.space_group_name_H-M   'P 1'
#
loop_
_entity.id
_entity.type
_entity.pdbx_description
1 polymer ?
#
loop_
_entity_poly.entity_id
_entity_poly.type
_entity_poly.pdbx_seq_one_letter_code
_entity_poly.pdbx_strand_id
1 'polypeptide(L)'
;MNRYMLHIAASVVCILAPVVGFLYEWWDSYQPKVGPVGDGKPNYYLTIPQWISMVSSFTLGMINLPLAIILYKQKINEDIKK
;
A
#
# COMPACT_ATOMS: atom_id res chain seq x y z
N MET A 1 24.24 6.06 3.26
CA MET A 1 23.27 5.19 2.55
C MET A 1 22.94 5.83 1.22
N ASN A 2 23.10 5.11 0.11
CA ASN A 2 22.90 5.68 -1.23
C ASN A 2 21.42 6.05 -1.45
N ARG A 3 21.13 7.26 -1.96
CA ARG A 3 19.75 7.78 -2.12
C ARG A 3 18.87 6.85 -2.96
N TYR A 4 19.48 6.19 -3.93
CA TYR A 4 18.88 5.18 -4.79
C TYR A 4 18.46 3.91 -4.03
N MET A 5 19.28 3.43 -3.09
CA MET A 5 18.92 2.26 -2.28
C MET A 5 17.75 2.56 -1.35
N LEU A 6 17.70 3.76 -0.79
CA LEU A 6 16.54 4.22 0.00
C LEU A 6 15.27 4.24 -0.84
N HIS A 7 15.35 4.72 -2.07
CA HIS A 7 14.18 4.79 -2.94
C HIS A 7 13.69 3.41 -3.38
N ILE A 8 14.61 2.49 -3.70
CA ILE A 8 14.28 1.10 -4.01
C ILE A 8 13.66 0.40 -2.79
N ALA A 9 14.27 0.54 -1.61
CA ALA A 9 13.74 -0.05 -0.39
C ALA A 9 12.35 0.50 -0.04
N ALA A 10 12.15 1.81 -0.13
CA ALA A 10 10.85 2.43 0.09
C ALA A 10 9.80 1.95 -0.93
N SER A 11 10.17 1.85 -2.20
CA SER A 11 9.28 1.32 -3.26
C SER A 11 8.88 -0.14 -2.99
N VAL A 12 9.83 -0.99 -2.60
CA VAL A 12 9.56 -2.39 -2.25
C VAL A 12 8.62 -2.48 -1.04
N VAL A 13 8.86 -1.68 0.00
CA VAL A 13 7.98 -1.62 1.18
C VAL A 13 6.59 -1.09 0.81
N CYS A 14 6.48 -0.08 -0.05
CA CYS A 14 5.21 0.45 -0.54
C CYS A 14 4.39 -0.58 -1.34
N ILE A 15 5.03 -1.56 -1.97
CA ILE A 15 4.33 -2.65 -2.67
C ILE A 15 3.98 -3.78 -1.70
N LEU A 16 4.90 -4.17 -0.82
CA LEU A 16 4.70 -5.29 0.10
C LEU A 16 3.73 -4.96 1.23
N ALA A 17 3.80 -3.76 1.80
CA ALA A 17 2.96 -3.33 2.93
C ALA A 17 1.46 -3.47 2.64
N PRO A 18 0.91 -2.99 1.51
CA PRO A 18 -0.51 -3.18 1.21
C PRO A 18 -0.87 -4.63 0.88
N VAL A 19 0.03 -5.43 0.30
CA VAL A 19 -0.22 -6.86 0.06
C VAL A 19 -0.34 -7.61 1.39
N VAL A 20 0.56 -7.35 2.33
CA VAL A 20 0.53 -7.93 3.68
C VAL A 20 -0.70 -7.42 4.45
N GLY A 21 -1.02 -6.13 4.33
CA GLY A 21 -2.23 -5.54 4.92
C GLY A 21 -3.50 -6.19 4.39
N PHE A 22 -3.61 -6.40 3.09
CA PHE A 22 -4.76 -7.07 2.47
C PHE A 22 -4.91 -8.52 2.95
N LEU A 23 -3.81 -9.28 3.00
CA LEU A 23 -3.83 -10.66 3.50
C LEU A 23 -4.22 -10.72 4.98
N TYR A 24 -3.77 -9.75 5.77
CA TYR A 24 -4.10 -9.64 7.18
C TYR A 24 -5.58 -9.29 7.39
N GLU A 25 -6.11 -8.28 6.68
CA GLU A 25 -7.53 -7.93 6.76
C GLU A 25 -8.44 -9.04 6.24
N TRP A 26 -8.03 -9.71 5.16
CA TRP A 26 -8.70 -10.89 4.65
C TRP A 26 -8.79 -11.95 5.74
N TRP A 27 -7.67 -12.33 6.36
CA TRP A 27 -7.63 -13.30 7.44
C TRP A 27 -8.43 -12.87 8.68
N ASP A 28 -8.32 -11.61 9.12
CA ASP A 28 -9.06 -11.03 10.25
C ASP A 28 -10.58 -11.02 10.02
N SER A 29 -11.03 -10.83 8.78
CA SER A 29 -12.46 -10.84 8.43
C SER A 29 -13.13 -12.19 8.67
N TYR A 30 -12.38 -13.30 8.53
CA TYR A 30 -12.87 -14.65 8.78
C TYR A 30 -12.84 -15.05 10.26
N GLN A 31 -12.13 -14.30 11.11
CA GLN A 31 -12.13 -14.59 12.54
C GLN A 31 -13.36 -13.99 13.24
N PRO A 32 -14.06 -14.77 14.07
CA PRO A 32 -15.12 -14.25 14.92
C PRO A 32 -14.51 -13.29 15.94
N LYS A 33 -14.97 -12.04 15.93
CA LYS A 33 -14.49 -11.02 16.86
C LYS A 33 -15.12 -11.28 18.23
N VAL A 34 -14.35 -11.93 19.11
CA VAL A 34 -14.74 -12.26 20.49
C VAL A 34 -14.15 -11.23 21.45
N GLY A 35 -14.99 -10.41 22.07
CA GLY A 35 -14.57 -9.35 23.01
C GLY A 35 -15.76 -8.49 23.48
N PRO A 36 -15.55 -7.49 24.37
CA PRO A 36 -16.62 -6.70 25.00
C PRO A 36 -17.52 -5.93 24.01
N VAL A 37 -17.03 -5.72 22.78
CA VAL A 37 -17.68 -4.98 21.69
C VAL A 37 -17.89 -5.85 20.44
N GLY A 38 -17.72 -7.17 20.54
CA GLY A 38 -17.78 -8.10 19.42
C GLY A 38 -18.93 -9.09 19.54
N ASP A 39 -19.75 -9.18 18.49
CA ASP A 39 -20.98 -10.00 18.47
C ASP A 39 -20.71 -11.51 18.28
N GLY A 40 -19.44 -11.94 18.26
CA GLY A 40 -19.04 -13.34 18.05
C GLY A 40 -19.30 -13.87 16.64
N LYS A 41 -19.90 -13.08 15.76
CA LYS A 41 -20.14 -13.43 14.35
C LYS A 41 -18.92 -13.04 13.51
N PRO A 42 -18.51 -13.88 12.54
CA PRO A 42 -17.50 -13.48 11.57
C PRO A 42 -18.05 -12.32 10.75
N ASN A 43 -17.27 -11.24 10.62
CA ASN A 43 -17.66 -10.11 9.79
C ASN A 43 -17.26 -10.40 8.34
N TYR A 44 -18.04 -11.25 7.67
CA TYR A 44 -17.77 -11.71 6.30
C TYR A 44 -17.74 -10.59 5.26
N TYR A 45 -18.23 -9.39 5.59
CA TYR A 45 -18.34 -8.27 4.66
C TYR A 45 -17.61 -7.05 5.21
N LEU A 46 -16.46 -6.73 4.60
CA LEU A 46 -15.89 -5.39 4.69
C LEU A 46 -16.95 -4.40 4.20
N THR A 47 -17.29 -3.41 5.02
CA THR A 47 -18.26 -2.39 4.66
C THR A 47 -17.75 -1.59 3.46
N ILE A 48 -18.63 -1.12 2.57
CA ILE A 48 -18.26 -0.35 1.35
C ILE A 48 -17.21 0.77 1.63
N PRO A 49 -17.31 1.54 2.73
CA PRO A 49 -16.28 2.51 3.11
C PRO A 49 -14.87 1.93 3.31
N GLN A 50 -14.76 0.73 3.89
CA GLN A 50 -13.48 0.06 4.14
C GLN A 50 -12.82 -0.35 2.81
N TRP A 51 -13.62 -0.85 1.87
CA TRP A 51 -13.16 -1.14 0.51
C TRP A 51 -12.62 0.10 -0.20
N ILE A 52 -13.30 1.23 -0.11
CA ILE A 52 -12.86 2.48 -0.74
C ILE A 52 -11.52 2.95 -0.16
N SER A 53 -11.37 2.92 1.17
CA SER A 53 -10.14 3.34 1.84
C SER A 53 -8.94 2.45 1.46
N MET A 54 -9.15 1.14 1.40
CA MET A 54 -8.11 0.18 1.02
C MET A 54 -7.72 0.32 -0.45
N VAL A 55 -8.70 0.35 -1.37
CA VAL A 55 -8.44 0.42 -2.82
C VAL A 55 -7.81 1.76 -3.21
N SER A 56 -8.26 2.88 -2.64
CA SER A 56 -7.71 4.20 -2.96
C SER A 56 -6.24 4.31 -2.56
N SER A 57 -5.88 3.84 -1.35
CA SER A 57 -4.50 3.84 -0.85
C SER A 57 -3.58 2.97 -1.71
N PHE A 58 -4.05 1.77 -2.11
CA PHE A 58 -3.31 0.86 -2.98
C PHE A 58 -3.08 1.46 -4.37
N THR A 59 -4.12 2.04 -4.97
CA THR A 59 -4.07 2.61 -6.32
C THR A 59 -3.14 3.82 -6.37
N LEU A 60 -3.17 4.69 -5.35
CA LEU A 60 -2.25 5.82 -5.22
C LEU A 60 -0.80 5.37 -5.08
N GLY A 61 -0.53 4.32 -4.29
CA GLY A 61 0.81 3.75 -4.14
C GLY A 61 1.34 3.18 -5.46
N MET A 62 0.51 2.43 -6.19
CA MET A 62 0.89 1.85 -7.48
C MET A 62 1.13 2.91 -8.57
N ILE A 63 0.40 4.03 -8.58
CA ILE A 63 0.57 5.09 -9.56
C ILE A 63 1.78 5.97 -9.23
N ASN A 64 2.01 6.28 -7.95
CA ASN A 64 3.14 7.15 -7.55
C ASN A 64 4.50 6.53 -7.84
N LEU A 65 4.61 5.21 -7.81
CA LEU A 65 5.87 4.50 -8.02
C LEU A 65 6.45 4.66 -9.45
N PRO A 66 5.72 4.39 -10.55
CA PRO A 66 6.19 4.66 -11.90
C PRO A 66 6.37 6.17 -12.17
N LEU A 67 5.49 7.02 -11.63
CA LEU A 67 5.61 8.48 -11.76
C LEU A 67 6.92 8.99 -11.13
N ALA A 68 7.25 8.51 -9.93
CA ALA A 68 8.51 8.84 -9.27
C ALA A 68 9.72 8.39 -10.09
N ILE A 69 9.69 7.19 -10.69
CA ILE A 69 10.77 6.68 -11.55
C ILE A 69 10.95 7.55 -12.80
N ILE A 70 9.85 7.96 -13.46
CA ILE A 70 9.89 8.80 -14.66
C ILE A 70 10.46 10.19 -14.33
N LEU A 71 9.94 10.83 -13.29
CA LEU A 71 10.41 12.15 -12.83
C LEU A 71 11.89 12.10 -12.44
N TYR A 72 12.31 11.03 -11.79
CA TYR A 72 13.70 10.81 -11.42
C TYR A 72 14.61 10.70 -12.64
N LYS A 73 14.21 9.92 -13.65
CA LYS A 73 14.96 9.80 -14.91
C LYS A 73 15.01 11.12 -15.69
N GLN A 74 13.90 11.86 -15.74
CA GLN A 74 13.84 13.17 -16.38
C GLN A 74 14.82 14.14 -15.72
N LYS A 75 14.84 14.20 -14.39
CA LYS A 75 15.76 15.06 -13.63
C LYS A 75 17.24 14.74 -13.89
N ILE A 76 17.61 13.46 -13.94
CA ILE A 76 18.98 13.05 -14.30
C ILE A 76 19.35 13.52 -15.71
N ASN A 77 18.44 13.39 -16.67
CA ASN A 77 18.70 13.81 -18.05
C ASN A 77 18.82 15.34 -18.18
N GLU A 78 18.10 16.12 -17.38
CA GLU A 78 18.25 17.58 -17.34
C GLU A 78 19.59 18.00 -16.74
N ASP A 79 20.03 17.37 -15.64
CA ASP A 79 21.33 17.66 -15.01
C ASP A 79 22.52 17.31 -15.92
N ILE A 80 22.40 16.30 -16.80
CA ILE A 80 23.45 15.94 -17.78
C ILE A 80 23.51 16.95 -18.94
N LYS A 81 22.40 17.62 -19.25
CA LYS A 81 22.28 18.53 -20.40
C LYS A 81 22.76 19.96 -20.09
N LYS A 82 23.06 20.24 -18.83
CA LYS A 82 23.42 21.57 -18.30
C LYS A 82 24.92 21.64 -18.02
#